data_AF-A0A7V6NL86-F1
#
_entry.id   AF-A0A7V6NL86-F1
#
_cell.length_a   1.000
_cell.length_b   1.000
_cell.length_c   1.000
_cell.angle_alpha   90.00
_cell.angle_beta   90.00
_cell.angle_gamma   90.00
#
_symmetry.space_group_name_H-M   'P 1'
#
loop_
_entity.id
_entity.type
_entity.pdbx_description
1 polymer ?
#
loop_
_entity_poly.entity_id
_entity_poly.type
_entity_poly.pdbx_seq_one_letter_code
_entity_poly.pdbx_strand_id
1 'polypeptide(L)' 'LNVMTYTGYTYEYIISNSSRHKGWEELLNETDILVDGRFELDKRNLLLKFRGSENQRIIDVKRSKSEKRIVIMD' A
#
# COMPACT_ATOMS: atom_id res chain seq x y z
N LEU A 1 13.06 -9.16 9.34
CA LEU A 1 13.08 -8.65 7.95
C LEU A 1 11.65 -8.24 7.61
N ASN A 2 11.44 -7.12 6.92
CA ASN A 2 10.11 -6.70 6.43
C ASN A 2 10.16 -6.57 4.91
N VAL A 3 9.08 -6.95 4.23
CA VAL A 3 8.85 -6.77 2.80
C VAL A 3 7.95 -5.54 2.59
N MET A 4 8.49 -4.54 1.91
CA MET A 4 7.77 -3.33 1.53
C MET A 4 7.46 -3.35 0.02
N THR A 5 6.22 -3.09 -0.35
CA THR A 5 5.75 -3.17 -1.74
C THR A 5 5.17 -1.82 -2.19
N TYR A 6 5.46 -1.44 -3.43
CA TYR A 6 4.96 -0.23 -4.07
C TYR A 6 4.18 -0.63 -5.32
N THR A 7 2.91 -0.24 -5.42
CA THR A 7 2.05 -0.69 -6.53
C THR A 7 1.46 0.44 -7.35
N GLY A 8 1.32 1.65 -6.78
CA GLY A 8 0.58 2.74 -7.39
C GLY A 8 -0.95 2.57 -7.37
N TYR A 9 -1.45 1.42 -6.90
CA TYR A 9 -2.87 1.20 -6.65
C TYR A 9 -3.17 1.46 -5.17
N THR A 10 -4.41 1.80 -4.86
CA THR A 10 -4.84 1.83 -3.46
C THR A 10 -5.09 0.41 -2.96
N TYR A 11 -4.92 0.19 -1.66
CA TYR A 11 -5.18 -1.09 -1.01
C TYR A 11 -6.60 -1.60 -1.29
N GLU A 12 -7.59 -0.71 -1.24
CA GLU A 12 -8.99 -1.01 -1.53
C GLU A 12 -9.18 -1.46 -2.98
N TYR A 13 -8.46 -0.85 -3.92
CA TYR A 13 -8.50 -1.24 -5.33
C TYR A 13 -7.91 -2.64 -5.53
N ILE A 14 -6.80 -2.95 -4.85
CA ILE A 14 -6.18 -4.28 -4.92
C ILE A 14 -7.14 -5.35 -4.40
N ILE A 15 -7.72 -5.15 -3.21
CA ILE A 15 -8.69 -6.11 -2.63
C ILE A 15 -9.90 -6.29 -3.54
N SER A 16 -10.46 -5.18 -4.05
CA SER A 16 -11.67 -5.22 -4.86
C SER A 16 -11.46 -5.89 -6.23
N ASN A 17 -10.22 -6.02 -6.69
CA ASN A 17 -9.87 -6.61 -7.98
C ASN A 17 -8.98 -7.85 -7.88
N SER A 18 -8.72 -8.38 -6.68
CA SER A 18 -7.80 -9.51 -6.47
C SER A 18 -8.26 -10.77 -7.22
N SER A 19 -9.57 -11.02 -7.28
CA SER A 19 -10.16 -12.14 -8.02
C SER A 19 -9.98 -12.04 -9.54
N ARG A 20 -9.76 -10.83 -10.07
CA ARG A 20 -9.59 -10.56 -11.50
C ARG A 20 -8.12 -10.55 -11.92
N HIS A 21 -7.21 -10.39 -10.98
CA HIS A 21 -5.78 -10.31 -11.22
C HIS A 21 -5.04 -11.39 -10.42
N LYS A 22 -4.68 -12.46 -11.12
CA LYS A 22 -3.91 -13.57 -10.54
C LYS A 22 -2.64 -13.04 -9.86
N GLY A 23 -2.39 -13.46 -8.62
CA GLY A 23 -1.20 -13.08 -7.85
C GLY A 23 -1.39 -11.89 -6.93
N TRP A 24 -2.51 -11.15 -7.00
CA TRP A 24 -2.70 -9.95 -6.17
C TRP A 24 -3.01 -10.27 -4.71
N GLU A 25 -3.73 -11.36 -4.47
CA GLU A 25 -3.97 -11.83 -3.11
C GLU A 25 -2.67 -12.35 -2.49
N GLU A 26 -1.90 -13.14 -3.25
CA GLU A 26 -0.59 -13.65 -2.86
C GLU A 26 0.39 -12.50 -2.60
N LEU A 27 0.41 -11.48 -3.46
CA LEU A 27 1.19 -10.26 -3.23
C LEU A 27 0.87 -9.66 -1.86
N LEU A 28 -0.41 -9.41 -1.55
CA LEU A 28 -0.80 -8.86 -0.26
C LEU A 28 -0.52 -9.81 0.92
N ASN A 29 -0.44 -11.12 0.70
CA ASN A 29 -0.08 -12.09 1.74
C ASN A 29 1.41 -12.07 2.08
N GLU A 30 2.26 -11.76 1.11
CA GLU A 30 3.72 -11.66 1.27
C GLU A 30 4.21 -10.22 1.57
N THR A 31 3.33 -9.22 1.49
CA THR A 31 3.64 -7.82 1.83
C THR A 31 3.41 -7.54 3.32
N ASP A 32 4.43 -7.05 4.03
CA ASP A 32 4.29 -6.53 5.39
C ASP A 32 3.77 -5.08 5.38
N ILE A 33 4.37 -4.25 4.52
CA ILE A 33 4.08 -2.82 4.40
C ILE A 33 3.77 -2.47 2.94
N LEU A 34 2.61 -1.89 2.68
CA LEU A 34 2.23 -1.42 1.35
C LEU A 34 2.35 0.09 1.29
N VAL A 35 3.13 0.60 0.34
CA VAL A 35 3.05 2.00 -0.08
C VAL A 35 2.09 2.08 -1.26
N ASP A 36 0.93 2.67 -1.01
CA ASP A 36 -0.20 2.67 -1.92
C ASP A 36 -0.46 4.06 -2.52
N GLY A 37 -1.19 4.11 -3.63
CA GLY A 37 -1.46 5.35 -4.36
C GLY A 37 -0.38 5.75 -5.36
N ARG A 38 -0.81 6.42 -6.44
CA ARG A 38 0.08 6.87 -7.52
C ARG A 38 0.97 8.02 -7.06
N PHE A 39 2.16 8.12 -7.62
CA PHE A 39 2.97 9.32 -7.49
C PHE A 39 2.31 10.48 -8.25
N GLU A 40 2.10 11.61 -7.58
CA GLU A 40 1.52 12.83 -8.13
C GLU A 40 2.58 13.94 -8.05
N LEU A 41 2.97 14.51 -9.21
CA LEU A 41 4.09 15.45 -9.28
C LEU A 41 3.79 16.76 -8.52
N ASP A 42 2.54 17.20 -8.54
CA ASP A 42 2.01 18.36 -7.82
C ASP A 42 2.00 18.16 -6.28
N LYS A 43 2.06 16.90 -5.82
CA LYS A 43 2.15 16.54 -4.40
C LYS A 43 3.52 15.99 -4.02
N ARG A 44 4.53 16.19 -4.87
CA ARG A 44 5.90 15.72 -4.62
C ARG A 44 6.45 16.34 -3.34
N ASN A 45 6.85 15.47 -2.40
CA ASN A 45 7.48 15.89 -1.16
C ASN A 45 8.59 14.90 -0.78
N LEU A 46 9.84 15.37 -0.85
CA LEU A 46 11.05 14.55 -0.62
C LEU A 46 11.37 14.34 0.87
N LEU A 47 10.68 15.04 1.78
CA LEU A 47 10.87 14.89 3.23
C LEU A 47 10.06 13.71 3.78
N LEU A 48 9.17 13.11 2.98
CA LEU A 48 8.37 11.97 3.37
C LEU A 48 9.23 10.70 3.41
N LYS A 49 9.11 9.92 4.48
CA LYS A 49 9.77 8.62 4.58
C LYS A 49 9.10 7.62 3.64
N PHE A 50 9.89 6.88 2.87
CA PHE A 50 9.40 5.75 2.04
C PHE A 50 8.31 6.08 1.01
N ARG A 51 8.10 7.35 0.68
CA ARG A 51 7.15 7.77 -0.37
C ARG A 51 7.61 9.09 -0.98
N GLY A 52 7.19 9.35 -2.21
CA GLY A 52 7.59 10.55 -2.96
C GLY A 52 6.50 11.62 -3.03
N SER A 53 5.27 11.27 -2.70
CA SER A 53 4.09 12.12 -2.90
C SER A 53 3.13 12.03 -1.71
N GLU A 54 2.54 13.16 -1.32
CA GLU A 54 1.72 13.29 -0.10
C GLU A 54 0.43 12.47 -0.10
N ASN A 55 -0.10 12.15 -1.28
CA ASN A 55 -1.26 11.28 -1.44
C ASN A 55 -0.97 9.79 -1.17
N GLN A 56 0.30 9.38 -1.12
CA GLN A 56 0.67 7.98 -0.93
C GLN A 56 0.57 7.59 0.55
N ARG A 57 -0.09 6.48 0.85
CA ARG A 57 -0.23 5.98 2.23
C ARG A 57 0.76 4.84 2.46
N ILE A 58 1.32 4.79 3.67
CA ILE A 58 2.10 3.65 4.14
C ILE A 58 1.17 2.82 5.02
N ILE A 59 0.84 1.61 4.59
CA ILE A 59 -0.17 0.77 5.20
C ILE A 59 0.50 -0.45 5.84
N ASP A 60 0.20 -0.70 7.11
CA ASP A 60 0.52 -1.96 7.77
C ASP A 60 -0.49 -3.02 7.31
N VAL A 61 -0.08 -3.91 6.40
CA VAL A 61 -0.98 -4.87 5.76
C VAL A 61 -1.46 -5.92 6.76
N LYS A 62 -0.57 -6.38 7.64
CA LYS A 62 -0.89 -7.40 8.65
C LYS A 62 -1.91 -6.89 9.65
N ARG A 63 -1.70 -5.70 10.21
CA ARG A 63 -2.67 -5.06 11.11
C ARG A 63 -3.95 -4.70 10.40
N SER A 64 -3.88 -4.26 9.14
CA SER A 64 -5.09 -3.92 8.40
C SER A 64 -6.00 -5.13 8.17
N LYS A 65 -5.41 -6.29 7.89
CA LYS A 65 -6.15 -7.57 7.76
C LYS A 65 -6.75 -8.02 9.08
N SER A 66 -5.99 -7.97 10.18
CA SER A 66 -6.49 -8.43 11.49
C SER A 66 -7.59 -7.53 12.05
N GLU A 67 -7.43 -6.21 11.91
CA GLU A 67 -8.38 -5.21 12.42
C GLU A 67 -9.56 -4.96 11.48
N LYS A 68 -9.56 -5.56 10.27
CA LYS A 68 -10.56 -5.36 9.20
C LYS A 68 -10.79 -3.88 8.87
N ARG A 69 -9.75 -3.06 8.99
CA ARG A 69 -9.73 -1.63 8.68
C ARG A 69 -8.33 -1.22 8.27
N ILE A 70 -8.17 -0.16 7.50
CA ILE A 70 -6.84 0.30 7.10
C ILE A 70 -6.10 0.89 8.30
N VAL A 71 -4.87 0.43 8.51
CA VAL A 71 -3.94 0.92 9.52
C VAL A 71 -2.79 1.62 8.80
N ILE A 72 -2.75 2.95 8.93
CA ILE A 72 -1.68 3.78 8.37
C ILE A 72 -0.51 3.84 9.35
N MET A 73 0.70 3.80 8.82
CA MET A 73 1.96 4.01 9.53
C MET A 73 2.43 5.45 9.24
N ASP A 74 2.67 6.25 10.28
CA ASP A 74 3.26 7.60 10.17
C ASP A 74 4.79 7.58 10.31
#